data_AF-A0AAE2ZS54-F1
#
_entry.id   AF-A0AAE2ZS54-F1
#
_cell.length_a   1.000
_cell.length_b   1.000
_cell.length_c   1.000
_cell.angle_alpha   90.00
_cell.angle_beta   90.00
_cell.angle_gamma   90.00
#
_symmetry.space_group_name_H-M   'P 1'
#
loop_
_entity.id
_entity.type
_entity.pdbx_description
1 polymer ?
#
loop_
_entity_poly.entity_id
_entity_poly.type
_entity_poly.pdbx_seq_one_letter_code
_entity_poly.pdbx_strand_id
1 'polypeptide(L)' 'MDKQRIRIEQHGGLGLIWLAGWLFTIGYLDLGFWRGVLALIVWPYFLGVDMAAIDPPA' A
#
# COMPACT_ATOMS: atom_id res chain seq x y z
N MET A 1 -1.42 16.11 -36.15
CA MET A 1 -0.74 15.03 -35.41
C MET A 1 -0.70 15.43 -33.95
N ASP A 2 -1.77 15.10 -33.24
CA ASP A 2 -1.98 15.53 -31.86
C ASP A 2 -1.07 14.75 -30.91
N LYS A 3 -0.18 15.49 -30.25
CA LYS A 3 0.81 14.99 -29.31
C LYS A 3 0.10 14.51 -28.06
N GLN A 4 -0.21 13.21 -27.99
CA GLN A 4 -0.71 12.54 -26.79
C GLN A 4 0.31 12.77 -25.65
N ARG A 5 0.09 13.80 -24.83
CA ARG A 5 0.89 14.03 -23.62
C ARG A 5 0.50 12.94 -22.65
N ILE A 6 1.31 11.88 -22.56
CA ILE A 6 1.19 10.90 -21.48
C ILE A 6 1.48 11.67 -20.19
N ARG A 7 0.42 11.94 -19.42
CA ARG A 7 0.52 12.48 -18.06
C ARG A 7 1.09 11.36 -17.20
N ILE A 8 2.39 11.40 -16.93
CA ILE A 8 3.03 10.47 -16.01
C ILE A 8 2.55 10.88 -14.62
N GLU A 9 1.49 10.25 -14.15
CA GLU A 9 1.01 10.39 -12.78
C GLU A 9 2.04 9.69 -11.88
N GLN A 10 2.68 10.46 -11.01
CA GLN A 10 3.76 9.99 -10.15
C GLN A 10 3.19 9.18 -8.99
N HIS A 11 2.90 7.91 -9.23
CA HIS A 11 2.43 6.95 -8.22
C HIS A 11 3.47 6.67 -7.12
N GLY A 12 4.72 7.13 -7.28
CA GLY A 12 5.81 6.89 -6.34
C GLY A 12 5.63 7.52 -4.96
N GLY A 13 4.88 8.63 -4.84
CA GLY A 13 4.66 9.30 -3.55
C GLY A 13 3.78 8.47 -2.60
N LEU A 14 2.74 7.83 -3.13
CA LEU A 14 1.83 7.00 -2.35
C LEU A 14 2.54 5.73 -1.85
N GLY A 15 3.38 5.11 -2.68
CA GLY A 15 4.18 3.95 -2.28
C GLY A 15 5.20 4.27 -1.18
N LEU A 16 5.80 5.46 -1.19
CA LEU A 16 6.73 5.90 -0.14
C LEU A 16 6.01 6.18 1.19
N ILE A 17 4.87 6.87 1.15
CA ILE A 17 4.05 7.12 2.34
C ILE A 17 3.58 5.79 2.95
N TRP A 18 3.17 4.85 2.11
CA TRP A 18 2.80 3.50 2.51
C TRP A 18 3.94 2.78 3.23
N LEU A 19 5.11 2.69 2.59
CA LEU A 19 6.27 2.03 3.17
C LEU A 19 6.72 2.71 4.48
N ALA A 20 6.74 4.05 4.51
CA ALA A 20 7.15 4.81 5.68
C ALA A 20 6.19 4.63 6.87
N GLY A 21 4.88 4.73 6.64
CA GLY A 21 3.86 4.51 7.69
C GLY A 21 3.94 3.10 8.28
N TRP A 22 4.30 2.14 7.44
CA TRP A 22 4.46 0.76 7.87
C TRP A 22 5.73 0.46 8.65
N LEU A 23 6.88 0.95 8.18
CA LEU A 23 8.14 0.85 8.91
C LEU A 23 8.02 1.53 10.29
N PHE A 24 7.33 2.67 10.35
CA PHE A 24 7.00 3.32 11.61
C PHE A 24 6.16 2.43 12.53
N THR A 25 5.10 1.80 12.01
CA THR A 25 4.21 0.92 12.78
C THR A 25 4.95 -0.31 13.31
N ILE A 26 5.78 -0.96 12.48
CA ILE A 26 6.58 -2.13 12.89
C ILE A 26 7.55 -1.75 14.02
N GLY A 27 8.22 -0.60 13.92
CA GLY A 27 9.10 -0.08 14.96
C GLY A 27 8.35 0.35 16.23
N TYR A 28 7.17 0.95 16.09
CA TYR A 28 6.32 1.35 17.21
C TYR A 28 5.82 0.16 18.04
N LEU A 29 5.45 -0.95 17.39
CA LEU A 29 5.00 -2.17 18.06
C LEU A 29 6.14 -3.11 18.50
N ASP A 30 7.40 -2.74 18.28
CA ASP A 30 8.59 -3.56 18.53
C ASP A 30 8.45 -4.99 17.95
N LEU A 31 7.91 -5.07 16.72
CA LEU A 31 7.74 -6.34 16.04
C LEU A 31 9.12 -6.87 15.63
N GLY A 32 9.52 -8.02 16.17
CA GLY A 32 10.71 -8.73 15.71
C GLY A 32 10.76 -8.85 14.18
N PHE A 33 11.97 -8.79 13.60
CA PHE A 33 12.21 -8.60 12.15
C PHE A 33 11.27 -9.41 11.24
N TRP A 34 11.14 -10.71 11.48
CA TRP A 34 10.29 -11.60 10.67
C TRP A 34 8.79 -11.31 10.80
N ARG A 35 8.30 -10.88 11.97
CA ARG A 35 6.91 -10.45 12.16
C ARG A 35 6.66 -9.14 11.42
N GLY A 36 7.63 -8.23 11.41
CA GLY A 36 7.55 -6.99 10.64
C GLY A 36 7.48 -7.22 9.12
N VAL A 37 8.34 -8.09 8.59
CA VAL A 37 8.31 -8.47 7.16
C VAL A 37 6.98 -9.11 6.79
N LEU A 38 6.47 -10.04 7.60
CA LEU A 38 5.17 -10.65 7.37
C LEU A 38 4.03 -9.62 7.43
N ALA A 39 4.06 -8.68 8.37
CA ALA A 39 3.07 -7.61 8.46
C ALA A 39 3.03 -6.77 7.17
N LEU A 40 4.20 -6.34 6.67
CA LEU A 40 4.31 -5.53 5.45
C LEU A 40 3.71 -6.24 4.21
N ILE A 41 3.85 -7.57 4.14
CA ILE A 41 3.31 -8.41 3.04
C ILE A 41 1.81 -8.70 3.23
N VAL A 42 1.37 -8.93 4.47
CA VAL A 42 0.00 -9.37 4.79
C VAL A 42 -1.03 -8.24 4.69
N TRP A 43 -0.68 -7.00 5.00
CA TRP A 43 -1.66 -5.91 4.94
C TRP A 43 -2.17 -5.57 3.53
N PRO A 44 -1.37 -5.50 2.43
CA PRO A 44 -1.96 -5.23 1.12
C PRO A 44 -3.02 -6.28 0.73
N TYR A 45 -2.90 -7.51 1.24
CA TYR A 45 -3.95 -8.51 1.12
C TYR A 45 -5.24 -8.10 1.85
N PHE A 46 -5.14 -7.67 3.12
CA PHE A 46 -6.31 -7.17 3.87
C PHE A 46 -6.93 -5.92 3.24
N LEU A 47 -6.11 -4.96 2.78
CA LEU A 47 -6.58 -3.79 2.04
C LEU A 47 -7.36 -4.19 0.79
N GLY A 48 -6.86 -5.17 0.03
CA GLY A 48 -7.54 -5.67 -1.16
C GLY A 48 -8.88 -6.33 -0.83
N VAL A 49 -8.95 -7.09 0.25
CA VAL A 49 -10.20 -7.70 0.73
C VAL A 49 -11.22 -6.62 1.14
N ASP A 50 -10.80 -5.61 1.91
CA ASP A 50 -11.68 -4.52 2.34
C ASP A 50 -12.16 -3.67 1.15
N MET A 51 -11.28 -3.39 0.19
CA MET A 51 -11.66 -2.68 -1.04
C MET A 51 -12.59 -3.50 -1.93
N ALA A 52 -12.42 -4.83 -1.99
CA ALA A 52 -13.33 -5.72 -2.71
C ALA A 52 -14.69 -5.82 -2.02
N ALA A 53 -14.73 -5.76 -0.68
CA ALA A 53 -15.97 -5.74 0.09
C ALA A 53 -16.76 -4.43 -0.06
N ILE A 54 -16.12 -3.36 -0.51
CA ILE A 54 -16.74 -2.05 -0.76
C ILE A 54 -17.59 -2.02 -2.05
N ASP A 55 -17.47 -3.02 -2.94
CA ASP A 55 -18.36 -3.18 -4.07
C ASP A 55 -19.65 -3.91 -3.60
N PRO A 56 -20.81 -3.24 -3.51
CA PRO A 56 -22.04 -3.91 -3.15
C PRO A 56 -22.38 -4.94 -4.24
N PRO A 57 -22.81 -6.17 -3.89
CA PRO A 57 -23.27 -7.12 -4.89
C PRO A 57 -24.44 -6.49 -5.67
N ALA A 58 -24.27 -6.37 -6.99
CA ALA A 58 -25.29 -5.90 -7.93
C ALA A 58 -26.55 -6.78 -7.92
#